data_AF-A0AAU3ZPE1-F1
#
_entry.id   AF-A0AAU3ZPE1-F1
#
_cell.length_a   1.000
_cell.length_b   1.000
_cell.length_c   1.000
_cell.angle_alpha   90.00
_cell.angle_beta   90.00
_cell.angle_gamma   90.00
#
_symmetry.space_group_name_H-M   'P 1'
#
loop_
_entity.id
_entity.type
_entity.pdbx_description
1 polymer ?
#
loop_
_entity_poly.entity_id
_entity_poly.type
_entity_poly.pdbx_seq_one_letter_code
_entity_poly.pdbx_strand_id
1 'polypeptide(L)'
;MTSGPDAAPDADAGADWRLFRGDGVPRAIALPSAPPWRRFTPVRSMRPELPYLIEPRHADVVNAALHLRRPLLVTGPAGTGKSSLARAIAHELRLGELLRWPVNSRSTVKDALYQYDAIGRLRETTLSRDRGEREPSIGTFIRLGPLGTALVPSATPRALLIDEMDKGDVDLPNDLLTVFEEGVFDIAELTRLPEDMADVEVQNLDHRGTVRVHQGLVQCAEFPVVVITSNGERDFPPAFLRRCVRLDLPVPDEERLRAIVAAHLGEEALREAEDLIEVFLRRRAPGELATDQLLNAVFLRAGGIDLDAEGLLDAVLHQLTGAM
;
A
#
# COMPACT_ATOMS: atom_id res chain seq x y z
N MET A 1 31.79 -50.65 43.69
CA MET A 1 32.50 -50.47 42.41
C MET A 1 31.51 -49.87 41.44
N THR A 2 31.65 -48.56 41.26
CA THR A 2 30.91 -47.66 40.39
C THR A 2 31.51 -47.67 38.97
N SER A 3 30.84 -47.00 38.02
CA SER A 3 31.12 -46.83 36.55
C SER A 3 30.38 -47.89 35.72
N GLY A 4 29.44 -47.62 34.80
CA GLY A 4 29.14 -46.46 33.97
C GLY A 4 29.37 -46.84 32.50
N PRO A 5 28.32 -46.91 31.66
CA PRO A 5 28.47 -46.34 30.32
C PRO A 5 27.19 -45.63 29.86
N ASP A 6 27.28 -44.35 29.58
CA ASP A 6 26.54 -43.79 28.46
C ASP A 6 27.33 -42.61 27.90
N ALA A 7 27.91 -42.83 26.73
CA ALA A 7 28.63 -41.84 25.97
C ALA A 7 27.92 -41.67 24.62
N ALA A 8 27.58 -40.41 24.33
CA ALA A 8 27.18 -39.81 23.06
C ALA A 8 25.71 -39.99 22.62
N PRO A 9 25.08 -38.99 21.97
CA PRO A 9 25.75 -37.95 21.20
C PRO A 9 25.69 -36.55 21.80
N ASP A 10 26.80 -35.86 21.55
CA ASP A 10 26.99 -34.43 21.65
C ASP A 10 25.79 -33.67 21.06
N ALA A 11 25.34 -32.72 21.86
CA ALA A 11 24.50 -31.63 21.43
C ALA A 11 25.28 -30.79 20.41
N ASP A 12 25.04 -31.01 19.11
CA ASP A 12 25.33 -30.03 18.07
C ASP A 12 24.28 -28.90 18.19
N ALA A 13 24.47 -28.08 19.23
CA ALA A 13 23.66 -26.92 19.57
C ALA A 13 24.07 -25.69 18.74
N GLY A 14 24.17 -25.87 17.42
CA GLY A 14 24.17 -24.79 16.44
C GLY A 14 22.88 -24.90 15.64
N ALA A 15 21.78 -24.34 16.14
CA ALA A 15 20.50 -24.35 15.44
C ALA A 15 20.64 -23.57 14.12
N ASP A 16 20.91 -24.30 13.05
CA ASP A 16 21.15 -23.79 11.70
C ASP A 16 19.88 -23.06 11.22
N TRP A 17 19.87 -21.73 11.39
CA TRP A 17 18.78 -20.83 10.98
C TRP A 17 18.43 -20.92 9.49
N ARG A 18 19.27 -21.59 8.70
CA ARG A 18 19.12 -21.79 7.26
C ARG A 18 18.02 -22.80 6.96
N LEU A 19 16.84 -22.26 6.64
CA LEU A 19 15.72 -23.04 6.09
C LEU A 19 16.05 -23.65 4.72
N PHE A 20 16.91 -22.98 3.94
CA PHE A 20 17.41 -23.45 2.64
C PHE A 20 18.93 -23.66 2.70
N ARG A 21 19.39 -24.89 2.44
CA ARG A 21 20.81 -25.28 2.53
C ARG A 21 21.53 -25.39 1.19
N GLY A 22 20.81 -25.33 0.06
CA GLY A 22 21.40 -25.40 -1.28
C GLY A 22 22.05 -26.75 -1.66
N ASP A 23 21.81 -27.79 -0.87
CA ASP A 23 22.45 -29.11 -1.02
C ASP A 23 21.65 -30.10 -1.90
N GLY A 24 20.57 -29.63 -2.52
CA GLY A 24 19.76 -30.43 -3.45
C GLY A 24 18.91 -31.51 -2.79
N VAL A 25 18.89 -31.61 -1.46
CA VAL A 25 18.11 -32.63 -0.74
C VAL A 25 16.76 -32.06 -0.30
N PRO A 26 15.63 -32.61 -0.79
CA PRO A 26 14.30 -32.21 -0.34
C PRO A 26 14.12 -32.53 1.16
N ARG A 27 13.63 -31.55 1.92
CA ARG A 27 13.32 -31.70 3.35
C ARG A 27 11.98 -31.07 3.65
N ALA A 28 11.20 -31.69 4.53
CA ALA A 28 10.05 -31.05 5.13
C ALA A 28 10.54 -30.06 6.19
N ILE A 29 10.20 -28.77 6.01
CA ILE A 29 10.53 -27.71 6.98
C ILE A 29 9.24 -27.11 7.53
N ALA A 30 9.26 -26.73 8.80
CA ALA A 30 8.25 -25.86 9.37
C ALA A 30 8.69 -24.41 9.18
N LEU A 31 7.86 -23.58 8.53
CA LEU A 31 8.15 -22.16 8.42
C LEU A 31 7.95 -21.48 9.78
N PRO A 32 8.85 -20.57 10.19
CA PRO A 32 8.66 -19.77 11.39
C PRO A 32 7.44 -18.85 11.23
N SER A 33 6.95 -18.30 12.35
CA SER A 33 5.84 -17.36 12.30
C SER A 33 6.21 -16.14 11.46
N ALA A 34 5.29 -15.70 10.58
CA ALA A 34 5.56 -14.53 9.74
C ALA A 34 5.66 -13.25 10.58
N PRO A 35 6.48 -12.26 10.17
CA PRO A 35 6.48 -10.92 10.76
C PRO A 35 5.09 -10.29 10.75
N PRO A 36 4.74 -9.42 11.72
CA PRO A 36 3.41 -8.81 11.80
C PRO A 36 2.94 -8.15 10.50
N TRP A 37 3.83 -7.43 9.81
CA TRP A 37 3.55 -6.75 8.53
C TRP A 37 3.45 -7.68 7.31
N ARG A 38 3.76 -8.98 7.47
CA ARG A 38 3.63 -10.04 6.42
C ARG A 38 2.58 -11.09 6.77
N ARG A 39 1.76 -10.85 7.81
CA ARG A 39 0.60 -11.69 8.12
C ARG A 39 -0.58 -11.23 7.26
N PHE A 40 -0.97 -12.08 6.31
CA PHE A 40 -2.11 -11.84 5.44
C PHE A 40 -3.25 -12.75 5.86
N THR A 41 -4.25 -12.19 6.52
CA THR A 41 -5.50 -12.90 6.78
C THR A 41 -6.41 -12.82 5.55
N PRO A 42 -7.02 -13.92 5.11
CA PRO A 42 -8.02 -13.87 4.06
C PRO A 42 -9.22 -13.04 4.56
N VAL A 43 -9.63 -12.12 3.68
CA VAL A 43 -10.79 -11.19 3.70
C VAL A 43 -11.69 -11.26 4.96
N ARG A 44 -11.79 -10.12 5.67
CA ARG A 44 -12.68 -9.74 6.81
C ARG A 44 -12.09 -9.70 8.22
N SER A 45 -10.89 -10.22 8.48
CA SER A 45 -10.21 -9.85 9.74
C SER A 45 -9.29 -8.67 9.48
N MET A 46 -9.53 -7.59 10.22
CA MET A 46 -8.65 -6.42 10.28
C MET A 46 -7.23 -6.94 10.47
N ARG A 47 -6.29 -6.52 9.60
CA ARG A 47 -4.86 -6.79 9.83
C ARG A 47 -4.54 -6.30 11.25
N PRO A 48 -3.65 -6.99 12.00
CA PRO A 48 -3.21 -6.49 13.29
C PRO A 48 -2.78 -5.03 13.11
N GLU A 49 -3.44 -4.17 13.87
CA GLU A 49 -3.33 -2.72 13.76
C GLU A 49 -1.96 -2.32 14.29
N LEU A 50 -1.05 -2.00 13.37
CA LEU A 50 0.26 -1.49 13.76
C LEU A 50 0.11 -0.01 14.08
N PRO A 51 0.45 0.44 15.29
CA PRO A 51 0.38 1.85 15.66
C PRO A 51 1.25 2.68 14.72
N TYR A 52 0.69 3.78 14.21
CA TYR A 52 1.43 4.75 13.41
C TYR A 52 1.86 5.93 14.29
N LEU A 53 3.18 6.12 14.40
CA LEU A 53 3.75 7.21 15.18
C LEU A 53 3.88 8.46 14.32
N ILE A 54 3.05 9.46 14.60
CA ILE A 54 3.07 10.77 13.96
C ILE A 54 3.39 11.87 14.98
N GLU A 55 4.23 12.83 14.60
CA GLU A 55 4.47 14.00 15.45
C GLU A 55 3.26 14.96 15.37
N PRO A 56 2.94 15.69 16.45
CA PRO A 56 1.78 16.60 16.48
C PRO A 56 1.73 17.58 15.30
N ARG A 57 2.87 18.21 14.96
CA ARG A 57 2.96 19.14 13.83
C ARG A 57 2.59 18.52 12.47
N HIS A 58 2.92 17.24 12.26
CA HIS A 58 2.58 16.53 11.03
C HIS A 58 1.10 16.15 11.05
N ALA A 59 0.55 15.78 12.21
CA ALA A 59 -0.87 15.54 12.37
C ALA A 59 -1.71 16.81 12.11
N ASP A 60 -1.24 17.99 12.51
CA ASP A 60 -1.91 19.26 12.20
C ASP A 60 -2.01 19.51 10.69
N VAL A 61 -0.97 19.18 9.92
CA VAL A 61 -0.98 19.27 8.44
C VAL A 61 -1.98 18.29 7.84
N VAL A 62 -2.05 17.06 8.35
CA VAL A 62 -3.07 16.09 7.92
C VAL A 62 -4.48 16.62 8.21
N ASN A 63 -4.72 17.13 9.41
CA ASN A 63 -6.02 17.72 9.78
C ASN A 63 -6.37 18.92 8.90
N ALA A 64 -5.40 19.77 8.56
CA ALA A 64 -5.61 20.86 7.62
C ALA A 64 -6.05 20.35 6.24
N ALA A 65 -5.41 19.30 5.71
CA ALA A 65 -5.83 18.68 4.44
C ALA A 65 -7.26 18.11 4.50
N LEU A 66 -7.61 17.44 5.60
CA LEU A 66 -8.94 16.89 5.84
C LEU A 66 -10.01 17.97 5.89
N HIS A 67 -9.79 19.05 6.65
CA HIS A 67 -10.73 20.16 6.75
C HIS A 67 -10.89 20.92 5.43
N LEU A 68 -9.83 21.02 4.64
CA LEU A 68 -9.86 21.70 3.34
C LEU A 68 -10.38 20.80 2.21
N ARG A 69 -10.59 19.51 2.45
CA ARG A 69 -10.90 18.50 1.42
C ARG A 69 -9.89 18.52 0.26
N ARG A 70 -8.63 18.80 0.58
CA ARG A 70 -7.55 18.87 -0.41
C ARG A 70 -6.70 17.61 -0.36
N PRO A 71 -6.20 17.12 -1.51
CA PRO A 71 -5.26 16.00 -1.53
C PRO A 71 -4.03 16.27 -0.66
N LEU A 72 -3.61 15.27 0.11
CA LEU A 72 -2.39 15.31 0.92
C LEU A 72 -1.24 14.70 0.11
N LEU A 73 -0.28 15.51 -0.32
CA LEU A 73 0.95 15.06 -0.95
C LEU A 73 2.01 14.80 0.12
N VAL A 74 2.31 13.52 0.34
CA VAL A 74 3.29 13.04 1.30
C VAL A 74 4.59 12.70 0.58
N THR A 75 5.63 13.45 0.90
CA THR A 75 6.97 13.33 0.32
C THR A 75 7.96 12.86 1.36
N GLY A 76 9.00 12.16 0.93
CA GLY A 76 10.09 11.73 1.80
C GLY A 76 10.77 10.46 1.31
N PRO A 77 11.93 10.07 1.87
CA PRO A 77 12.66 8.88 1.45
C PRO A 77 11.85 7.58 1.57
N ALA A 78 12.35 6.52 0.93
CA ALA A 78 11.80 5.17 1.09
C ALA A 78 11.80 4.75 2.58
N GLY A 79 10.78 4.00 3.00
CA GLY A 79 10.68 3.47 4.37
C GLY A 79 10.35 4.50 5.47
N THR A 80 9.98 5.74 5.13
CA THR A 80 9.51 6.75 6.11
C THR A 80 8.04 6.58 6.54
N GLY A 81 7.33 5.60 6.00
CA GLY A 81 5.94 5.30 6.39
C GLY A 81 4.88 6.12 5.66
N LYS A 82 5.17 6.68 4.48
CA LYS A 82 4.20 7.44 3.65
C LYS A 82 2.90 6.68 3.38
N SER A 83 2.99 5.45 2.88
CA SER A 83 1.80 4.62 2.59
C SER A 83 1.14 4.09 3.88
N SER A 84 1.90 3.96 4.97
CA SER A 84 1.37 3.60 6.29
C SER A 84 0.52 4.73 6.89
N LEU A 85 0.88 6.00 6.65
CA LEU A 85 0.08 7.16 7.07
C LEU A 85 -1.33 7.11 6.48
N ALA A 86 -1.47 6.84 5.17
CA ALA A 86 -2.78 6.74 4.53
C ALA A 86 -3.66 5.64 5.18
N ARG A 87 -3.04 4.51 5.56
CA ARG A 87 -3.72 3.42 6.25
C ARG A 87 -4.15 3.83 7.67
N ALA A 88 -3.29 4.54 8.39
CA ALA A 88 -3.60 5.05 9.73
C ALA A 88 -4.78 6.02 9.67
N ILE A 89 -4.77 6.98 8.73
CA ILE A 89 -5.88 7.94 8.53
C ILE A 89 -7.19 7.21 8.24
N ALA A 90 -7.19 6.28 7.28
CA ALA A 90 -8.40 5.54 6.90
C ALA A 90 -8.97 4.72 8.08
N HIS A 91 -8.09 4.15 8.90
CA HIS A 91 -8.46 3.35 10.07
C HIS A 91 -8.97 4.21 11.23
N GLU A 92 -8.21 5.21 11.65
CA GLU A 92 -8.52 6.08 12.79
C GLU A 92 -9.83 6.85 12.57
N LEU A 93 -10.07 7.30 11.34
CA LEU A 93 -11.29 8.01 10.94
C LEU A 93 -12.42 7.07 10.47
N ARG A 94 -12.22 5.75 10.50
CA ARG A 94 -13.19 4.73 10.08
C ARG A 94 -13.77 4.95 8.67
N LEU A 95 -12.93 5.33 7.72
CA LEU A 95 -13.30 5.62 6.32
C LEU A 95 -13.49 4.35 5.45
N GLY A 96 -13.56 3.18 6.10
CA GLY A 96 -13.66 1.89 5.43
C GLY A 96 -12.32 1.40 4.89
N GLU A 97 -12.41 0.62 3.81
CA GLU A 97 -11.24 0.04 3.17
C GLU A 97 -10.47 1.09 2.36
N LEU A 98 -9.16 1.19 2.59
CA LEU A 98 -8.28 2.08 1.84
C LEU A 98 -8.16 1.58 0.39
N LEU A 99 -8.72 2.33 -0.55
CA LEU A 99 -8.52 2.10 -1.97
C LEU A 99 -7.08 2.45 -2.33
N ARG A 100 -6.40 1.57 -3.07
CA ARG A 100 -4.99 1.80 -3.46
C ARG A 100 -4.86 1.80 -4.97
N TRP A 101 -4.23 2.85 -5.49
CA TRP A 101 -3.79 2.96 -6.87
C TRP A 101 -2.27 3.06 -6.92
N PRO A 102 -1.55 1.97 -7.24
CA PRO A 102 -0.11 2.03 -7.46
C PRO A 102 0.17 2.65 -8.82
N VAL A 103 0.98 3.71 -8.86
CA VAL A 103 1.36 4.42 -10.08
C VAL A 103 2.64 3.82 -10.65
N ASN A 104 2.68 3.71 -11.98
CA ASN A 104 3.84 3.32 -12.77
C ASN A 104 3.85 4.09 -14.10
N SER A 105 4.88 3.87 -14.93
CA SER A 105 5.08 4.58 -16.19
C SER A 105 3.98 4.41 -17.24
N ARG A 106 3.05 3.47 -17.05
CA ARG A 106 1.89 3.23 -17.93
C ARG A 106 0.56 3.58 -17.28
N SER A 107 0.58 4.12 -16.07
CA SER A 107 -0.63 4.47 -15.34
C SER A 107 -1.29 5.69 -15.96
N THR A 108 -2.60 5.60 -16.23
CA THR A 108 -3.40 6.69 -16.78
C THR A 108 -4.54 7.04 -15.84
N VAL A 109 -5.04 8.27 -15.90
CA VAL A 109 -6.25 8.66 -15.16
C VAL A 109 -7.45 7.80 -15.56
N LYS A 110 -7.55 7.43 -16.84
CA LYS A 110 -8.62 6.55 -17.33
C LYS A 110 -8.65 5.22 -16.55
N ASP A 111 -7.52 4.55 -16.42
CA ASP A 111 -7.45 3.27 -15.69
C ASP A 111 -7.75 3.42 -14.19
N ALA A 112 -7.47 4.60 -13.62
CA ALA A 112 -7.83 4.92 -12.24
C ALA A 112 -9.34 5.12 -12.06
N LEU A 113 -10.00 5.66 -13.09
CA LEU A 113 -11.44 5.94 -13.08
C LEU A 113 -12.26 4.69 -13.39
N TYR A 114 -12.04 4.03 -14.53
CA TYR A 114 -12.77 2.83 -14.91
C TYR A 114 -12.09 2.05 -16.05
N GLN A 115 -12.44 0.77 -16.15
CA GLN A 115 -12.06 -0.13 -17.23
C GLN A 115 -13.30 -0.65 -17.95
N TYR A 116 -13.20 -0.85 -19.25
CA TYR A 116 -14.28 -1.38 -20.09
C TYR A 116 -13.80 -2.58 -20.91
N ASP A 117 -14.42 -3.74 -20.70
CA ASP A 117 -14.14 -4.98 -21.43
C ASP A 117 -14.99 -5.09 -22.70
N ALA A 118 -14.56 -4.40 -23.75
CA ALA A 118 -15.21 -4.43 -25.06
C ALA A 118 -15.22 -5.85 -25.69
N ILE A 119 -14.18 -6.66 -25.44
CA ILE A 119 -14.02 -7.99 -26.04
C ILE A 119 -14.96 -8.98 -25.35
N GLY A 120 -15.01 -8.97 -24.02
CA GLY A 120 -15.95 -9.75 -23.22
C GLY A 120 -17.38 -9.43 -23.61
N ARG A 121 -17.72 -8.14 -23.78
CA ARG A 121 -19.04 -7.74 -24.24
C ARG A 121 -19.39 -8.30 -25.61
N LEU A 122 -18.49 -8.19 -26.59
CA LEU A 122 -18.73 -8.70 -27.94
C LEU A 122 -18.97 -10.22 -27.94
N ARG A 123 -18.16 -10.96 -27.19
CA ARG A 123 -18.29 -12.42 -27.04
C ARG A 123 -19.64 -12.79 -26.41
N GLU A 124 -19.98 -12.18 -25.28
CA GLU A 124 -21.21 -12.50 -24.55
C GLU A 124 -22.45 -12.11 -25.37
N THR A 125 -22.44 -10.94 -26.03
CA THR A 125 -23.54 -10.51 -26.90
C THR A 125 -23.77 -11.48 -28.05
N THR A 126 -22.69 -12.03 -28.63
CA THR A 126 -22.79 -13.04 -29.71
C THR A 126 -23.40 -14.34 -29.17
N LEU A 127 -22.94 -14.82 -28.02
CA LEU A 127 -23.47 -16.04 -27.39
C LEU A 127 -24.93 -15.91 -26.99
N SER A 128 -25.33 -14.77 -26.39
CA SER A 128 -26.73 -14.51 -26.03
C SER A 128 -27.63 -14.50 -27.26
N ARG A 129 -27.18 -13.90 -28.37
CA ARG A 129 -27.93 -13.92 -29.64
C ARG A 129 -28.12 -15.33 -30.18
N ASP A 130 -27.08 -16.15 -30.18
CA ASP A 130 -27.15 -17.54 -30.65
C ASP A 130 -28.08 -18.40 -29.78
N ARG A 131 -28.18 -18.10 -28.49
CA ARG A 131 -29.07 -18.79 -27.53
C ARG A 131 -30.49 -18.22 -27.46
N GLY A 132 -30.76 -17.10 -28.12
CA GLY A 132 -32.03 -16.37 -27.99
C GLY A 132 -32.26 -15.76 -26.60
N GLU A 133 -31.18 -15.50 -25.85
CA GLU A 133 -31.20 -14.88 -24.53
C GLU A 133 -31.14 -13.34 -24.63
N ARG A 134 -31.53 -12.66 -23.55
CA ARG A 134 -31.47 -11.19 -23.48
C ARG A 134 -30.00 -10.74 -23.46
N GLU A 135 -29.67 -9.74 -24.28
CA GLU A 135 -28.32 -9.17 -24.30
C GLU A 135 -27.94 -8.60 -22.91
N PRO A 136 -26.70 -8.81 -22.46
CA PRO A 136 -26.25 -8.31 -21.17
C PRO A 136 -26.15 -6.79 -21.17
N SER A 137 -26.41 -6.17 -20.02
CA SER A 137 -26.22 -4.73 -19.84
C SER A 137 -24.74 -4.36 -20.03
N ILE A 138 -24.48 -3.21 -20.66
CA ILE A 138 -23.13 -2.69 -20.86
C ILE A 138 -22.37 -2.50 -19.53
N GLY A 139 -23.09 -2.17 -18.46
CA GLY A 139 -22.52 -1.95 -17.13
C GLY A 139 -21.83 -3.17 -16.54
N THR A 140 -22.22 -4.39 -16.94
CA THR A 140 -21.56 -5.64 -16.53
C THR A 140 -20.10 -5.72 -17.00
N PHE A 141 -19.77 -5.00 -18.08
CA PHE A 141 -18.43 -4.97 -18.67
C PHE A 141 -17.65 -3.72 -18.28
N ILE A 142 -18.22 -2.88 -17.42
CA ILE A 142 -17.56 -1.70 -16.89
C ILE A 142 -17.24 -1.95 -15.42
N ARG A 143 -15.99 -1.66 -15.07
CA ARG A 143 -15.52 -1.78 -13.69
C ARG A 143 -14.83 -0.50 -13.27
N LEU A 144 -15.31 0.11 -12.20
CA LEU A 144 -14.66 1.30 -11.64
C LEU A 144 -13.27 0.95 -11.12
N GLY A 145 -12.31 1.83 -11.39
CA GLY A 145 -10.97 1.78 -10.83
C GLY A 145 -10.93 2.35 -9.41
N PRO A 146 -9.74 2.47 -8.79
CA PRO A 146 -9.60 2.97 -7.42
C PRO A 146 -10.12 4.40 -7.24
N LEU A 147 -9.79 5.31 -8.17
CA LEU A 147 -10.26 6.70 -8.12
C LEU A 147 -11.75 6.79 -8.43
N GLY A 148 -12.22 6.07 -9.46
CA GLY A 148 -13.65 6.06 -9.79
C GLY A 148 -14.50 5.52 -8.64
N THR A 149 -14.05 4.45 -7.98
CA THR A 149 -14.70 3.90 -6.78
C THR A 149 -14.67 4.88 -5.61
N ALA A 150 -13.60 5.68 -5.47
CA ALA A 150 -13.50 6.70 -4.42
C ALA A 150 -14.47 7.89 -4.64
N LEU A 151 -14.82 8.17 -5.90
CA LEU A 151 -15.74 9.24 -6.30
C LEU A 151 -17.21 8.79 -6.30
N VAL A 152 -17.50 7.52 -6.06
CA VAL A 152 -18.88 7.05 -5.91
C VAL A 152 -19.54 7.80 -4.74
N PRO A 153 -20.72 8.41 -4.94
CA PRO A 153 -21.39 9.16 -3.89
C PRO A 153 -21.76 8.25 -2.71
N SER A 154 -21.34 8.66 -1.52
CA SER A 154 -21.54 7.93 -0.27
C SER A 154 -21.65 8.92 0.90
N ALA A 155 -22.30 8.50 1.99
CA ALA A 155 -22.53 9.36 3.16
C ALA A 155 -21.24 9.71 3.92
N THR A 156 -20.21 8.87 3.79
CA THR A 156 -18.89 9.09 4.38
C THR A 156 -17.85 9.09 3.26
N PRO A 157 -16.88 10.02 3.27
CA PRO A 157 -15.86 10.05 2.23
C PRO A 157 -15.05 8.76 2.22
N ARG A 158 -14.70 8.29 1.01
CA ARG A 158 -13.81 7.15 0.81
C ARG A 158 -12.36 7.57 1.01
N ALA A 159 -11.50 6.66 1.46
CA ALA A 159 -10.06 6.88 1.52
C ALA A 159 -9.37 6.29 0.27
N LEU A 160 -8.51 7.09 -0.36
CA LEU A 160 -7.72 6.72 -1.54
C LEU A 160 -6.24 7.01 -1.31
N LEU A 161 -5.40 5.99 -1.53
CA LEU A 161 -3.96 6.12 -1.63
C LEU A 161 -3.53 6.04 -3.10
N ILE A 162 -2.93 7.11 -3.60
CA ILE A 162 -2.19 7.13 -4.86
C ILE A 162 -0.72 6.97 -4.52
N ASP A 163 -0.16 5.80 -4.82
CA ASP A 163 1.17 5.41 -4.36
C ASP A 163 2.21 5.63 -5.46
N GLU A 164 3.34 6.25 -5.11
CA GLU A 164 4.49 6.48 -5.99
C GLU A 164 4.16 7.30 -7.25
N MET A 165 3.47 8.44 -7.06
CA MET A 165 3.03 9.32 -8.15
C MET A 165 4.17 9.77 -9.08
N ASP A 166 5.39 9.89 -8.55
CA ASP A 166 6.58 10.27 -9.29
C ASP A 166 7.07 9.22 -10.30
N LYS A 167 6.60 7.96 -10.19
CA LYS A 167 6.86 6.90 -11.20
C LYS A 167 5.95 7.00 -12.42
N GLY A 168 4.94 7.86 -12.36
CA GLY A 168 3.96 8.07 -13.42
C GLY A 168 4.50 8.84 -14.61
N ASP A 169 3.67 8.92 -15.64
CA ASP A 169 3.90 9.82 -16.77
C ASP A 169 3.97 11.29 -16.31
N VAL A 170 4.62 12.15 -17.10
CA VAL A 170 4.75 13.60 -16.81
C VAL A 170 3.41 14.32 -16.75
N ASP A 171 2.45 13.87 -17.56
CA ASP A 171 1.16 14.53 -17.70
C ASP A 171 0.15 14.07 -16.63
N LEU A 172 0.40 12.91 -16.02
CA LEU A 172 -0.50 12.28 -15.05
C LEU A 172 -0.95 13.22 -13.89
N PRO A 173 -0.06 14.00 -13.24
CA PRO A 173 -0.48 14.91 -12.17
C PRO A 173 -1.42 16.02 -12.66
N ASN A 174 -1.21 16.52 -13.89
CA ASN A 174 -2.05 17.56 -14.47
C ASN A 174 -3.42 17.00 -14.88
N ASP A 175 -3.45 15.80 -15.44
CA ASP A 175 -4.70 15.13 -15.84
C ASP A 175 -5.64 14.87 -14.65
N LEU A 176 -5.07 14.67 -13.45
CA LEU A 176 -5.84 14.49 -12.22
C LEU A 176 -6.47 15.77 -11.69
N LEU A 177 -6.00 16.95 -12.13
CA LEU A 177 -6.46 18.23 -11.57
C LEU A 177 -7.95 18.44 -11.79
N THR A 178 -8.44 18.19 -13.00
CA THR A 178 -9.86 18.36 -13.33
C THR A 178 -10.73 17.50 -12.43
N VAL A 179 -10.36 16.22 -12.27
CA VAL A 179 -11.09 15.27 -11.44
C VAL A 179 -11.08 15.69 -9.96
N PHE A 180 -9.96 16.19 -9.45
CA PHE A 180 -9.86 16.67 -8.06
C PHE A 180 -10.54 18.01 -7.81
N GLU A 181 -10.66 18.87 -8.81
CA GLU A 181 -11.37 20.14 -8.68
C GLU A 181 -12.88 19.97 -8.73
N GLU A 182 -13.37 19.11 -9.63
CA GLU A 182 -14.80 18.97 -9.87
C GLU A 182 -15.43 17.82 -9.08
N GLY A 183 -14.64 16.80 -8.69
CA GLY A 183 -15.14 15.62 -8.00
C GLY A 183 -16.08 14.76 -8.86
N VAL A 184 -15.98 14.88 -10.19
CA VAL A 184 -16.85 14.25 -11.17
C VAL A 184 -16.05 13.68 -12.35
N PHE A 185 -16.57 12.63 -12.97
CA PHE A 185 -16.08 12.13 -14.25
C PHE A 185 -17.19 11.46 -15.06
N ASP A 186 -16.95 11.36 -16.37
CA ASP A 186 -17.85 10.68 -17.31
C ASP A 186 -17.32 9.29 -17.69
N ILE A 187 -18.25 8.35 -17.83
CA ILE A 187 -18.04 7.05 -18.46
C ILE A 187 -18.50 7.16 -19.91
N ALA A 188 -17.54 7.31 -20.83
CA ALA A 188 -17.79 7.63 -22.23
C ALA A 188 -18.71 6.62 -22.95
N GLU A 189 -18.69 5.37 -22.53
CA GLU A 189 -19.52 4.30 -23.07
C GLU A 189 -21.01 4.44 -22.67
N LEU A 190 -21.28 5.10 -21.54
CA LEU A 190 -22.62 5.28 -20.97
C LEU A 190 -23.26 6.62 -21.36
N THR A 191 -22.47 7.67 -21.57
CA THR A 191 -22.97 8.99 -21.99
C THR A 191 -23.65 8.98 -23.37
N ARG A 192 -23.40 7.93 -24.17
CA ARG A 192 -23.95 7.75 -25.53
C ARG A 192 -25.22 6.91 -25.57
N LEU A 193 -25.70 6.42 -24.43
CA LEU A 193 -26.90 5.60 -24.37
C LEU A 193 -28.17 6.47 -24.55
N PRO A 194 -29.23 5.93 -25.18
CA PRO A 194 -30.51 6.60 -25.25
C PRO A 194 -31.14 6.78 -23.85
N GLU A 195 -32.05 7.75 -23.71
CA GLU A 195 -32.62 8.16 -22.42
C GLU A 195 -33.32 7.02 -21.65
N ASP A 196 -33.92 6.07 -22.37
CA ASP A 196 -34.58 4.90 -21.78
C ASP A 196 -33.59 3.89 -21.14
N MET A 197 -32.29 4.05 -21.41
CA MET A 197 -31.18 3.27 -20.83
C MET A 197 -30.20 4.14 -20.04
N ALA A 198 -30.64 5.31 -19.56
CA ALA A 198 -29.79 6.26 -18.85
C ALA A 198 -29.22 5.70 -17.53
N ASP A 199 -29.95 4.79 -16.87
CA ASP A 199 -29.54 4.19 -15.60
C ASP A 199 -28.86 2.83 -15.82
N VAL A 200 -27.57 2.77 -15.48
CA VAL A 200 -26.76 1.56 -15.65
C VAL A 200 -26.06 1.18 -14.36
N GLU A 201 -26.17 -0.08 -13.96
CA GLU A 201 -25.41 -0.63 -12.85
C GLU A 201 -23.99 -1.02 -13.28
N VAL A 202 -22.98 -0.47 -12.61
CA VAL A 202 -21.56 -0.66 -12.90
C VAL A 202 -20.87 -1.32 -11.70
N GLN A 203 -19.87 -2.17 -11.92
CA GLN A 203 -19.17 -2.86 -10.83
C GLN A 203 -18.15 -1.95 -10.12
N ASN A 204 -18.12 -2.00 -8.79
CA ASN A 204 -17.07 -1.37 -8.00
C ASN A 204 -15.76 -2.19 -8.00
N LEU A 205 -14.64 -1.53 -7.71
CA LEU A 205 -13.35 -2.20 -7.56
C LEU A 205 -13.38 -3.25 -6.44
N ASP A 206 -13.98 -2.92 -5.30
CA ASP A 206 -13.94 -3.70 -4.06
C ASP A 206 -14.86 -4.93 -4.04
N HIS A 207 -15.51 -5.26 -5.17
CA HIS A 207 -16.48 -6.34 -5.29
C HIS A 207 -17.64 -6.26 -4.29
N ARG A 208 -17.86 -5.10 -3.65
CA ARG A 208 -18.92 -4.91 -2.64
C ARG A 208 -20.29 -4.62 -3.24
N GLY A 209 -20.41 -4.66 -4.56
CA GLY A 209 -21.67 -4.50 -5.27
C GLY A 209 -21.52 -3.70 -6.56
N THR A 210 -22.68 -3.31 -7.10
CA THR A 210 -22.81 -2.41 -8.23
C THR A 210 -23.21 -1.01 -7.76
N VAL A 211 -22.89 -0.01 -8.55
CA VAL A 211 -23.33 1.39 -8.37
C VAL A 211 -24.18 1.76 -9.57
N ARG A 212 -25.32 2.38 -9.30
CA ARG A 212 -26.18 2.94 -10.34
C ARG A 212 -25.59 4.26 -10.83
N VAL A 213 -25.23 4.29 -12.10
CA VAL A 213 -24.69 5.46 -12.81
C VAL A 213 -25.77 5.97 -13.74
N HIS A 214 -26.11 7.26 -13.62
CA HIS A 214 -27.12 7.91 -14.46
C HIS A 214 -26.43 8.74 -15.54
N GLN A 215 -26.76 8.49 -16.81
CA GLN A 215 -26.20 9.14 -18.00
C GLN A 215 -24.67 9.10 -18.07
N GLY A 216 -24.05 8.07 -17.48
CA GLY A 216 -22.60 7.92 -17.45
C GLY A 216 -21.85 8.85 -16.51
N LEU A 217 -22.55 9.71 -15.75
CA LEU A 217 -21.93 10.66 -14.83
C LEU A 217 -21.72 10.03 -13.45
N VAL A 218 -20.51 10.12 -12.91
CA VAL A 218 -20.19 9.72 -11.53
C VAL A 218 -19.64 10.92 -10.78
N GLN A 219 -20.36 11.34 -9.73
CA GLN A 219 -20.00 12.51 -8.93
C GLN A 219 -20.03 12.18 -7.44
N CYS A 220 -19.00 12.59 -6.71
CA CYS A 220 -18.96 12.38 -5.27
C CYS A 220 -19.90 13.33 -4.53
N ALA A 221 -20.58 12.84 -3.49
CA ALA A 221 -21.33 13.69 -2.55
C ALA A 221 -20.38 14.35 -1.52
N GLU A 222 -19.38 13.60 -1.08
CA GLU A 222 -18.31 14.05 -0.20
C GLU A 222 -16.97 13.74 -0.88
N PHE A 223 -16.10 14.76 -1.00
CA PHE A 223 -14.81 14.56 -1.65
C PHE A 223 -13.97 13.54 -0.88
N PRO A 224 -13.37 12.54 -1.57
CA PRO A 224 -12.60 11.49 -0.92
C PRO A 224 -11.37 12.04 -0.18
N VAL A 225 -10.95 11.33 0.86
CA VAL A 225 -9.66 11.58 1.51
C VAL A 225 -8.56 10.99 0.63
N VAL A 226 -7.88 11.86 -0.12
CA VAL A 226 -6.82 11.46 -1.06
C VAL A 226 -5.46 11.70 -0.42
N VAL A 227 -4.68 10.62 -0.29
CA VAL A 227 -3.26 10.67 0.08
C VAL A 227 -2.42 10.26 -1.11
N ILE A 228 -1.47 11.10 -1.50
CA ILE A 228 -0.57 10.91 -2.63
C ILE A 228 0.84 10.74 -2.07
N THR A 229 1.56 9.69 -2.44
CA THR A 229 2.95 9.48 -1.99
C THR A 229 3.94 9.73 -3.12
N SER A 230 5.11 10.25 -2.77
CA SER A 230 6.25 10.39 -3.69
C SER A 230 7.55 10.23 -2.92
N ASN A 231 8.56 9.65 -3.58
CA ASN A 231 9.92 9.55 -3.07
C ASN A 231 10.75 10.81 -3.36
N GLY A 232 10.17 11.80 -4.05
CA GLY A 232 10.88 13.02 -4.46
C GLY A 232 11.88 12.77 -5.58
N GLU A 233 11.73 11.68 -6.34
CA GLU A 233 12.62 11.38 -7.48
C GLU A 233 12.39 12.32 -8.67
N ARG A 234 11.19 12.92 -8.73
CA ARG A 234 10.78 13.81 -9.80
C ARG A 234 9.98 14.99 -9.23
N ASP A 235 10.25 16.18 -9.76
CA ASP A 235 9.47 17.38 -9.45
C ASP A 235 8.07 17.34 -10.08
N PHE A 236 7.08 17.82 -9.31
CA PHE A 236 5.72 17.99 -9.80
C PHE A 236 5.48 19.40 -10.34
N PRO A 237 4.58 19.56 -11.34
CA PRO A 237 4.19 20.88 -11.82
C PRO A 237 3.68 21.80 -10.70
N PRO A 238 4.01 23.10 -10.70
CA PRO A 238 3.54 24.04 -9.67
C PRO A 238 2.01 24.08 -9.54
N ALA A 239 1.28 23.88 -10.63
CA ALA A 239 -0.18 23.83 -10.65
C ALA A 239 -0.74 22.67 -9.80
N PHE A 240 -0.06 21.53 -9.78
CA PHE A 240 -0.38 20.37 -8.95
C PHE A 240 -0.03 20.60 -7.48
N LEU A 241 1.17 21.11 -7.22
CA LEU A 241 1.63 21.42 -5.86
C LEU A 241 0.72 22.44 -5.17
N ARG A 242 0.20 23.44 -5.89
CA ARG A 242 -0.71 24.46 -5.34
C ARG A 242 -2.07 23.92 -4.91
N ARG A 243 -2.48 22.75 -5.42
CA ARG A 243 -3.76 22.10 -5.13
C ARG A 243 -3.65 21.03 -4.04
N CYS A 244 -2.45 20.56 -3.75
CA CYS A 244 -2.19 19.63 -2.65
C CYS A 244 -1.77 20.36 -1.37
N VAL A 245 -2.11 19.81 -0.21
CA VAL A 245 -1.45 20.12 1.06
C VAL A 245 -0.20 19.25 1.13
N ARG A 246 0.95 19.84 1.45
CA ARG A 246 2.24 19.15 1.41
C ARG A 246 2.68 18.73 2.80
N LEU A 247 3.13 17.48 2.92
CA LEU A 247 3.69 16.92 4.13
C LEU A 247 5.00 16.20 3.79
N ASP A 248 6.12 16.79 4.19
CA ASP A 248 7.43 16.18 4.08
C ASP A 248 7.71 15.34 5.33
N LEU A 249 7.75 14.01 5.19
CA LEU A 249 8.12 13.11 6.28
C LEU A 249 9.65 13.03 6.41
N PRO A 250 10.21 13.43 7.56
CA PRO A 250 11.64 13.34 7.76
C PRO A 250 12.09 11.89 7.88
N VAL A 251 13.37 11.69 7.66
CA VAL A 251 14.08 10.47 8.03
C VAL A 251 13.97 10.30 9.56
N PRO A 252 13.49 9.15 10.07
CA PRO A 252 13.45 8.89 11.51
C PRO A 252 14.84 8.94 12.12
N ASP A 253 14.97 9.67 13.23
CA ASP A 253 16.16 9.68 14.07
C ASP A 253 16.18 8.46 15.01
N GLU A 254 17.21 8.37 15.84
CA GLU A 254 17.44 7.27 16.76
C GLU A 254 16.27 7.06 17.74
N GLU A 255 15.80 8.13 18.37
CA GLU A 255 14.68 8.09 19.32
C GLU A 255 13.42 7.56 18.64
N ARG A 256 13.13 8.07 17.43
CA ARG A 256 11.95 7.64 16.68
C ARG A 256 12.07 6.21 16.16
N LEU A 257 13.26 5.76 15.77
CA LEU A 257 13.49 4.36 15.40
C LEU A 257 13.25 3.41 16.58
N ARG A 258 13.74 3.75 17.78
CA ARG A 258 13.45 2.97 19.00
C ARG A 258 11.96 2.87 19.26
N ALA A 259 11.24 4.00 19.17
CA ALA A 259 9.79 4.01 19.35
C ALA A 259 9.07 3.16 18.30
N ILE A 260 9.51 3.21 17.03
CA ILE A 260 8.96 2.36 15.95
C ILE A 260 9.17 0.88 16.26
N VAL A 261 10.38 0.48 16.67
CA VAL A 261 10.70 -0.92 17.02
C VAL A 261 9.84 -1.39 18.19
N ALA A 262 9.78 -0.63 19.29
CA ALA A 262 8.95 -0.96 20.44
C ALA A 262 7.47 -1.13 20.07
N ALA A 263 6.94 -0.22 19.25
CA ALA A 263 5.55 -0.26 18.86
C ALA A 263 5.19 -1.42 17.91
N HIS A 264 6.15 -1.94 17.13
CA HIS A 264 5.94 -3.04 16.18
C HIS A 264 6.31 -4.43 16.72
N LEU A 265 7.34 -4.51 17.56
CA LEU A 265 7.96 -5.77 18.01
C LEU A 265 8.00 -5.92 19.54
N GLY A 266 7.67 -4.87 20.29
CA GLY A 266 7.65 -4.86 21.75
C GLY A 266 8.97 -4.39 22.39
N GLU A 267 8.90 -4.07 23.70
CA GLU A 267 10.03 -3.57 24.49
C GLU A 267 11.17 -4.57 24.69
N GLU A 268 10.88 -5.87 24.61
CA GLU A 268 11.91 -6.92 24.70
C GLU A 268 12.78 -6.96 23.43
N ALA A 269 12.15 -6.98 22.26
CA ALA A 269 12.85 -6.91 20.99
C ALA A 269 13.65 -5.60 20.83
N LEU A 270 13.17 -4.49 21.39
CA LEU A 270 13.92 -3.24 21.41
C LEU A 270 15.22 -3.36 22.23
N ARG A 271 15.15 -3.93 23.44
CA ARG A 271 16.33 -4.12 24.31
C ARG A 271 17.39 -5.00 23.64
N GLU A 272 16.98 -6.00 22.88
CA GLU A 272 17.88 -6.88 22.13
C GLU A 272 18.44 -6.26 20.84
N ALA A 273 17.93 -5.10 20.42
CA ALA A 273 18.26 -4.46 19.15
C ALA A 273 18.99 -3.11 19.28
N GLU A 274 19.42 -2.71 20.48
CA GLU A 274 20.08 -1.41 20.68
C GLU A 274 21.34 -1.25 19.81
N ASP A 275 22.19 -2.26 19.76
CA ASP A 275 23.39 -2.33 18.89
C ASP A 275 23.02 -2.36 17.39
N LEU A 276 21.93 -3.04 17.01
CA LEU A 276 21.42 -3.05 15.63
C LEU A 276 21.00 -1.64 15.18
N ILE A 277 20.34 -0.88 16.06
CA ILE A 277 19.92 0.50 15.77
C ILE A 277 21.15 1.40 15.59
N GLU A 278 22.16 1.26 16.45
CA GLU A 278 23.42 2.01 16.32
C GLU A 278 24.16 1.69 15.03
N VAL A 279 24.32 0.40 14.68
CA VAL A 279 24.97 -0.02 13.43
C VAL A 279 24.17 0.48 12.23
N PHE A 280 22.84 0.37 12.27
CA PHE A 280 21.95 0.87 11.21
C PHE A 280 22.15 2.37 11.00
N LEU A 281 22.16 3.18 12.07
CA LEU A 281 22.36 4.63 11.98
C LEU A 281 23.75 5.00 11.46
N ARG A 282 24.80 4.28 11.86
CA ARG A 282 26.16 4.50 11.34
C ARG A 282 26.28 4.19 9.85
N ARG A 283 25.61 3.13 9.37
CA ARG A 283 25.63 2.71 7.96
C ARG A 283 24.68 3.50 7.07
N ARG A 284 23.70 4.20 7.65
CA ARG A 284 22.66 4.91 6.90
C ARG A 284 23.21 6.15 6.20
N ALA A 285 23.54 6.01 4.93
CA ALA A 285 23.63 7.15 4.03
C ALA A 285 22.22 7.68 3.66
N PRO A 286 22.07 8.97 3.29
CA PRO A 286 20.80 9.52 2.84
C PRO A 286 20.26 8.75 1.63
N GLY A 287 19.10 8.10 1.79
CA GLY A 287 18.39 7.41 0.70
C GLY A 287 18.72 5.93 0.50
N GLU A 288 19.66 5.35 1.25
CA GLU A 288 20.11 3.96 1.03
C GLU A 288 19.42 2.94 1.93
N LEU A 289 19.08 3.31 3.17
CA LEU A 289 18.48 2.38 4.14
C LEU A 289 17.10 2.82 4.61
N ALA A 290 16.16 1.88 4.50
CA ALA A 290 14.75 2.06 4.82
C ALA A 290 14.41 1.41 6.17
N THR A 291 13.46 2.00 6.90
CA THR A 291 13.09 1.57 8.27
C THR A 291 12.58 0.12 8.32
N ASP A 292 11.98 -0.38 7.24
CA ASP A 292 11.52 -1.76 7.12
C ASP A 292 12.68 -2.77 7.13
N GLN A 293 13.86 -2.40 6.62
CA GLN A 293 15.07 -3.23 6.71
C GLN A 293 15.53 -3.39 8.16
N LEU A 294 15.50 -2.31 8.96
CA LEU A 294 15.78 -2.40 10.39
C LEU A 294 14.76 -3.31 11.09
N LEU A 295 13.47 -3.12 10.83
CA LEU A 295 12.41 -3.95 11.42
C LEU A 295 12.57 -5.44 11.08
N ASN A 296 12.94 -5.76 9.84
CA ASN A 296 13.25 -7.12 9.43
C ASN A 296 14.46 -7.69 10.19
N ALA A 297 15.55 -6.93 10.34
CA ALA A 297 16.74 -7.36 11.07
C ALA A 297 16.44 -7.62 12.56
N VAL A 298 15.68 -6.72 13.22
CA VAL A 298 15.25 -6.91 14.61
C VAL A 298 14.34 -8.13 14.74
N PHE A 299 13.41 -8.33 13.81
CA PHE A 299 12.55 -9.51 13.82
C PHE A 299 13.33 -10.82 13.67
N LEU A 300 14.36 -10.84 12.80
CA LEU A 300 15.23 -12.00 12.64
C LEU A 300 16.00 -12.31 13.92
N ARG A 301 16.51 -11.29 14.62
CA ARG A 301 17.20 -11.48 15.90
C ARG A 301 16.27 -12.02 16.98
N ALA A 302 15.10 -11.40 17.14
CA ALA A 302 14.06 -11.86 18.08
C ALA A 302 13.57 -13.29 17.76
N GLY A 303 13.72 -13.73 16.50
CA GLY A 303 13.47 -15.10 16.06
C GLY A 303 14.56 -16.12 16.42
N GLY A 304 15.62 -15.70 17.12
CA GLY A 304 16.72 -16.57 17.57
C GLY A 304 17.83 -16.80 16.55
N ILE A 305 18.00 -15.92 15.56
CA ILE A 305 19.11 -16.02 14.59
C ILE A 305 20.40 -15.48 15.23
N ASP A 306 21.38 -16.37 15.39
CA ASP A 306 22.70 -16.07 15.94
C ASP A 306 23.63 -15.51 14.86
N LEU A 307 23.38 -14.27 14.49
CA LEU A 307 24.26 -13.44 13.66
C LEU A 307 24.53 -12.14 14.44
N ASP A 308 25.73 -11.57 14.25
CA ASP A 308 26.04 -10.25 14.79
C ASP A 308 25.23 -9.16 14.06
N ALA A 309 25.22 -7.96 14.63
CA ALA A 309 24.44 -6.85 14.09
C ALA A 309 24.81 -6.53 12.62
N GLU A 310 26.08 -6.68 12.26
CA GLU A 310 26.55 -6.48 10.90
C GLU A 310 26.07 -7.58 9.95
N GLY A 311 26.20 -8.85 10.32
CA GLY A 311 25.75 -9.99 9.53
C GLY A 311 24.23 -10.04 9.34
N LEU A 312 23.45 -9.63 10.35
CA LEU A 312 21.99 -9.51 10.23
C LEU A 312 21.58 -8.40 9.26
N LEU A 313 22.24 -7.24 9.35
CA LEU A 313 21.99 -6.16 8.40
C LEU A 313 22.40 -6.60 7.00
N ASP A 314 23.58 -7.18 6.80
CA ASP A 314 24.02 -7.65 5.46
C ASP A 314 23.06 -8.70 4.86
N ALA A 315 22.43 -9.54 5.68
CA ALA A 315 21.44 -10.51 5.22
C ALA A 315 20.11 -9.89 4.75
N VAL A 316 19.75 -8.72 5.28
CA VAL A 316 18.48 -8.03 4.99
C VAL A 316 18.66 -6.85 4.03
N LEU A 317 19.86 -6.27 4.00
CA LEU A 317 20.23 -5.15 3.16
C LEU A 317 20.47 -5.65 1.74
N HIS A 318 19.52 -5.34 0.86
CA HIS A 318 19.82 -5.19 -0.56
C HIS A 318 20.18 -3.72 -0.78
N GLN A 319 21.39 -3.44 -1.29
CA GLN A 319 21.72 -2.09 -1.75
C GLN A 319 20.65 -1.65 -2.75
N LEU A 320 19.87 -0.62 -2.41
CA LEU A 320 18.82 -0.06 -3.26
C LEU A 320 19.39 0.72 -4.47
N THR A 321 20.70 0.74 -4.63
CA THR A 321 21.37 1.23 -5.83
C THR A 321 21.28 0.20 -6.94
N GLY A 322 20.35 0.40 -7.86
CA GLY A 322 20.49 -0.12 -9.22
C GLY A 322 21.74 0.50 -9.85
N ALA A 323 22.87 -0.16 -9.71
CA ALA A 323 24.11 0.16 -10.41
C ALA A 323 24.87 -1.13 -10.75
N MET A 324 24.64 -1.62 -11.97
CA MET A 324 25.71 -1.98 -12.90
C MET A 324 25.38 -1.39 -14.27
#